data_AF-A0A936C3J3-F1
#
_entry.id   AF-A0A936C3J3-F1
#
_cell.length_a   1.000
_cell.length_b   1.000
_cell.length_c   1.000
_cell.angle_alpha   90.00
_cell.angle_beta   90.00
_cell.angle_gamma   90.00
#
_symmetry.space_group_name_H-M   'P 1'
#
loop_
_entity.id
_entity.type
_entity.pdbx_description
1 polymer ?
#
loop_
_entity_poly.entity_id
_entity_poly.type
_entity_poly.pdbx_seq_one_letter_code
_entity_poly.pdbx_strand_id
1 'polypeptide(L)'
;MRSAVVSTRWAFLTRPDGERDLIDELGPSANAEKLDLAVVTSAVRPRGPDQTLEGLAFARQAMRLVHRISASDVETLAKQAARALNRQLARRPEGWAFQLVTPEGRDARDEAVRTAEALQEPLRARILAQLSRPVRDAQVSASDPGVRWLLQVWVLKKTDTLVGLTPAQDALSCLAGGRAVLERDPEAPSRSGLKLEEAIDWVGIGPQAGDLCADLGAAPGGWSKVAVDRGAKVIAIDPARIKISLPSRRFTHIQESAFDFAPPETLDWLLCDMAWRPLEVAQLIAKWGRRAWAHQLIANFKLPMKRKAEMLRRVLTILKRAGWQGLRARQLYYDRDEVTVFAWLDPTLTQRGAKEPFQFRSRSGERSQPRARRAPRSRPRPSAEEKPGARTKPSKQAKPHARTKPSKQAKPDARTKPSKQAKPDARTKPSKQAKPGAQTKTSKQATFGSRRKLDTKTNRTRDRDS
;
A
#
# COMPACT_ATOMS: atom_id res chain seq x y z
N MET A 1 13.12 -38.88 -9.14
CA MET A 1 12.27 -37.75 -8.67
C MET A 1 12.68 -36.48 -9.41
N ARG A 2 11.76 -35.77 -10.09
CA ARG A 2 12.06 -34.41 -10.60
C ARG A 2 11.59 -33.39 -9.58
N SER A 3 12.50 -32.53 -9.14
CA SER A 3 12.16 -31.38 -8.28
C SER A 3 11.03 -30.58 -8.92
N ALA A 4 10.02 -30.23 -8.14
CA ALA A 4 8.97 -29.35 -8.62
C ALA A 4 9.57 -27.96 -8.78
N VAL A 5 9.92 -27.58 -10.02
CA VAL A 5 10.41 -26.24 -10.35
C VAL A 5 9.37 -25.23 -9.91
N VAL A 6 9.58 -24.64 -8.73
CA VAL A 6 8.85 -23.48 -8.30
C VAL A 6 9.35 -22.35 -9.19
N SER A 7 8.50 -21.95 -10.14
CA SER A 7 8.75 -20.79 -11.00
C SER A 7 9.28 -19.64 -10.14
N THR A 8 10.47 -19.13 -10.50
CA THR A 8 11.08 -17.99 -9.82
C THR A 8 10.33 -16.70 -10.12
N ARG A 9 9.47 -16.71 -11.17
CA ARG A 9 8.75 -15.55 -11.65
C ARG A 9 7.71 -15.06 -10.65
N TRP A 10 7.66 -13.75 -10.54
CA TRP A 10 6.66 -13.02 -9.77
C TRP A 10 5.75 -12.24 -10.70
N ALA A 11 4.51 -12.05 -10.26
CA ALA A 11 3.60 -11.05 -10.78
C ALA A 11 3.30 -10.04 -9.66
N PHE A 12 3.06 -8.79 -10.02
CA PHE A 12 2.76 -7.70 -9.11
C PHE A 12 1.55 -6.91 -9.60
N LEU A 13 0.70 -6.51 -8.66
CA LEU A 13 -0.34 -5.52 -8.89
C LEU A 13 0.19 -4.15 -8.48
N THR A 14 0.01 -3.15 -9.33
CA THR A 14 0.32 -1.75 -9.04
C THR A 14 -0.97 -0.93 -8.90
N ARG A 15 -0.82 0.37 -8.64
CA ARG A 15 -1.82 1.35 -9.07
C ARG A 15 -1.92 1.34 -10.62
N PRO A 16 -3.08 1.65 -11.24
CA PRO A 16 -3.14 2.00 -12.66
C PRO A 16 -2.09 3.05 -13.05
N ASP A 17 -1.47 2.88 -14.21
CA ASP A 17 -0.36 3.68 -14.75
C ASP A 17 0.94 3.67 -13.91
N GLY A 18 1.00 2.90 -12.82
CA GLY A 18 2.18 2.73 -11.95
C GLY A 18 3.16 1.65 -12.41
N GLU A 19 2.91 0.97 -13.54
CA GLU A 19 3.72 -0.18 -13.96
C GLU A 19 5.16 0.24 -14.29
N ARG A 20 5.34 1.43 -14.88
CA ARG A 20 6.68 1.94 -15.18
C ARG A 20 7.46 2.27 -13.91
N ASP A 21 6.81 2.87 -12.92
CA ASP A 21 7.46 3.22 -11.66
C ASP A 21 7.89 1.95 -10.88
N LEU A 22 7.09 0.87 -10.94
CA LEU A 22 7.49 -0.43 -10.39
C LEU A 22 8.61 -1.12 -11.19
N ILE A 23 8.60 -1.07 -12.53
CA ILE A 23 9.70 -1.61 -13.35
C ILE A 23 11.01 -0.87 -13.04
N ASP A 24 10.94 0.46 -12.93
CA ASP A 24 12.08 1.29 -12.56
C ASP A 24 12.54 1.04 -11.11
N GLU A 25 11.63 0.68 -10.19
CA GLU A 25 11.94 0.28 -8.82
C GLU A 25 12.65 -1.08 -8.75
N LEU A 26 12.07 -2.12 -9.40
CA LEU A 26 12.61 -3.48 -9.47
C LEU A 26 14.00 -3.54 -10.14
N GLY A 27 14.27 -2.62 -11.06
CA GLY A 27 15.56 -2.48 -11.73
C GLY A 27 15.84 -3.52 -12.82
N PRO A 28 16.96 -3.37 -13.55
CA PRO A 28 17.22 -4.16 -14.77
C PRO A 28 17.43 -5.66 -14.51
N SER A 29 18.05 -6.02 -13.38
CA SER A 29 18.30 -7.42 -13.00
C SER A 29 17.02 -8.22 -12.74
N ALA A 30 15.88 -7.55 -12.50
CA ALA A 30 14.61 -8.19 -12.30
C ALA A 30 13.96 -8.69 -13.61
N ASN A 31 14.45 -8.25 -14.78
CA ASN A 31 13.83 -8.49 -16.09
C ASN A 31 12.30 -8.27 -16.03
N ALA A 32 11.90 -7.08 -15.56
CA ALA A 32 10.51 -6.74 -15.27
C ALA A 32 9.83 -6.11 -16.50
N GLU A 33 8.61 -6.56 -16.79
CA GLU A 33 7.81 -6.12 -17.95
C GLU A 33 6.36 -5.85 -17.56
N LYS A 34 5.71 -4.88 -18.24
CA LYS A 34 4.27 -4.64 -18.11
C LYS A 34 3.53 -5.73 -18.89
N LEU A 35 2.69 -6.48 -18.20
CA LEU A 35 1.90 -7.57 -18.79
C LEU A 35 0.50 -7.09 -19.22
N ASP A 36 -0.14 -6.29 -18.40
CA ASP A 36 -1.47 -5.71 -18.63
C ASP A 36 -1.61 -4.41 -17.80
N LEU A 37 -2.76 -3.75 -17.85
CA LEU A 37 -3.10 -2.62 -16.99
C LEU A 37 -2.94 -2.99 -15.51
N ALA A 38 -2.15 -2.20 -14.79
CA ALA A 38 -1.79 -2.38 -13.40
C ALA A 38 -1.09 -3.71 -13.06
N VAL A 39 -0.51 -4.42 -14.04
CA VAL A 39 0.17 -5.71 -13.83
C VAL A 39 1.58 -5.73 -14.41
N VAL A 40 2.56 -6.03 -13.56
CA VAL A 40 3.97 -6.23 -13.92
C VAL A 40 4.37 -7.67 -13.63
N THR A 41 5.09 -8.32 -14.54
CA THR A 41 5.77 -9.60 -14.29
C THR A 41 7.27 -9.42 -14.23
N SER A 42 7.96 -10.29 -13.49
CA SER A 42 9.41 -10.24 -13.30
C SER A 42 9.99 -11.64 -13.09
N ALA A 43 11.28 -11.82 -13.42
CA ALA A 43 12.01 -13.07 -13.24
C ALA A 43 12.30 -13.42 -11.77
N VAL A 44 12.35 -12.41 -10.88
CA VAL A 44 12.69 -12.51 -9.46
C VAL A 44 11.95 -11.44 -8.64
N ARG A 45 11.96 -11.55 -7.31
CA ARG A 45 11.65 -10.43 -6.41
C ARG A 45 12.93 -10.09 -5.62
N PRO A 46 13.31 -8.81 -5.47
CA PRO A 46 14.49 -8.42 -4.71
C PRO A 46 14.49 -8.96 -3.27
N ARG A 47 15.68 -9.18 -2.73
CA ARG A 47 15.92 -9.62 -1.35
C ARG A 47 16.87 -8.68 -0.63
N GLY A 48 16.58 -8.40 0.63
CA GLY A 48 17.43 -7.60 1.50
C GLY A 48 18.69 -8.37 1.93
N PRO A 49 19.59 -7.72 2.69
CA PRO A 49 20.83 -8.33 3.18
C PRO A 49 20.62 -9.61 4.02
N ASP A 50 19.50 -9.68 4.73
CA ASP A 50 19.05 -10.81 5.55
C ASP A 50 18.35 -11.93 4.75
N GLN A 51 18.38 -11.85 3.42
CA GLN A 51 17.68 -12.73 2.47
C GLN A 51 16.15 -12.68 2.54
N THR A 52 15.54 -11.78 3.33
CA THR A 52 14.08 -11.56 3.28
C THR A 52 13.68 -10.87 1.98
N LEU A 53 12.42 -11.04 1.54
CA LEU A 53 11.94 -10.38 0.33
C LEU A 53 11.71 -8.89 0.58
N GLU A 54 12.30 -8.02 -0.22
CA GLU A 54 12.18 -6.58 -0.01
C GLU A 54 10.73 -6.09 -0.17
N GLY A 55 10.41 -5.02 0.57
CA GLY A 55 9.24 -4.20 0.32
C GLY A 55 9.46 -3.34 -0.93
N LEU A 56 8.45 -3.28 -1.79
CA LEU A 56 8.45 -2.48 -3.02
C LEU A 56 7.41 -1.37 -2.87
N ALA A 57 7.76 -0.11 -3.07
CA ALA A 57 6.83 0.98 -2.88
C ALA A 57 5.68 0.96 -3.90
N PHE A 58 5.95 0.65 -5.17
CA PHE A 58 4.98 0.80 -6.26
C PHE A 58 4.14 -0.46 -6.53
N ALA A 59 4.41 -1.57 -5.84
CA ALA A 59 3.57 -2.76 -5.84
C ALA A 59 2.62 -2.77 -4.62
N ARG A 60 1.33 -3.00 -4.85
CA ARG A 60 0.29 -3.20 -3.84
C ARG A 60 0.17 -4.66 -3.41
N GLN A 61 0.26 -5.58 -4.39
CA GLN A 61 0.29 -7.01 -4.13
C GLN A 61 1.40 -7.70 -4.96
N ALA A 62 1.89 -8.83 -4.45
CA ALA A 62 2.82 -9.70 -5.15
C ALA A 62 2.29 -11.14 -5.14
N MET A 63 2.60 -11.89 -6.19
CA MET A 63 2.22 -13.28 -6.37
C MET A 63 3.39 -14.09 -6.94
N ARG A 64 3.70 -15.23 -6.34
CA ARG A 64 4.60 -16.23 -6.94
C ARG A 64 3.83 -16.94 -8.05
N LEU A 65 4.19 -16.65 -9.30
CA LEU A 65 3.42 -17.07 -10.48
C LEU A 65 3.64 -18.56 -10.74
N VAL A 66 2.56 -19.36 -10.66
CA VAL A 66 2.60 -20.81 -10.93
C VAL A 66 2.19 -21.10 -12.37
N HIS A 67 1.09 -20.51 -12.84
CA HIS A 67 0.58 -20.66 -14.21
C HIS A 67 0.00 -19.34 -14.75
N ARG A 68 0.08 -19.17 -16.08
CA ARG A 68 -0.78 -18.26 -16.85
C ARG A 68 -1.68 -19.12 -17.73
N ILE A 69 -2.96 -18.79 -17.77
CA ILE A 69 -4.01 -19.59 -18.37
C ILE A 69 -4.83 -18.70 -19.29
N SER A 70 -5.17 -19.18 -20.48
CA SER A 70 -6.13 -18.55 -21.39
C SER A 70 -7.08 -19.63 -21.87
N ALA A 71 -8.38 -19.37 -21.85
CA ALA A 71 -9.43 -20.36 -22.10
C ALA A 71 -10.53 -19.81 -23.02
N SER A 72 -11.28 -20.70 -23.65
CA SER A 72 -12.46 -20.36 -24.46
C SER A 72 -13.59 -19.72 -23.65
N ASP A 73 -13.72 -20.12 -22.38
CA ASP A 73 -14.89 -19.86 -21.54
C ASP A 73 -14.55 -19.98 -20.04
N VAL A 74 -15.45 -19.49 -19.19
CA VAL A 74 -15.29 -19.43 -17.72
C VAL A 74 -15.22 -20.82 -17.07
N GLU A 75 -15.92 -21.81 -17.60
CA GLU A 75 -16.00 -23.16 -17.02
C GLU A 75 -14.72 -23.97 -17.33
N THR A 76 -14.19 -23.82 -18.54
CA THR A 76 -12.86 -24.29 -18.92
C THR A 76 -11.77 -23.58 -18.12
N LEU A 77 -11.88 -22.26 -17.92
CA LEU A 77 -10.97 -21.49 -17.08
C LEU A 77 -10.96 -21.99 -15.63
N ALA A 78 -12.14 -22.20 -15.03
CA ALA A 78 -12.29 -22.74 -13.68
C ALA A 78 -11.65 -24.13 -13.53
N LYS A 79 -11.87 -25.04 -14.50
CA LYS A 79 -11.24 -26.36 -14.55
C LYS A 79 -9.72 -26.28 -14.62
N GLN A 80 -9.17 -25.44 -15.50
CA GLN A 80 -7.73 -25.30 -15.69
C GLN A 80 -7.07 -24.61 -14.48
N ALA A 81 -7.66 -23.55 -13.94
CA ALA A 81 -7.19 -22.86 -12.75
C ALA A 81 -7.21 -23.75 -11.51
N ALA A 82 -8.28 -24.53 -11.29
CA ALA A 82 -8.30 -25.54 -10.23
C ALA A 82 -7.17 -26.56 -10.44
N ARG A 83 -7.06 -27.18 -11.63
CA ARG A 83 -6.05 -28.19 -11.98
C ARG A 83 -4.61 -27.72 -11.77
N ALA A 84 -4.32 -26.45 -12.04
CA ALA A 84 -3.03 -25.81 -11.77
C ALA A 84 -2.63 -25.85 -10.28
N LEU A 85 -3.63 -25.90 -9.38
CA LEU A 85 -3.47 -25.80 -7.94
C LEU A 85 -3.50 -27.16 -7.23
N ASN A 86 -4.19 -28.17 -7.75
CA ASN A 86 -4.34 -29.51 -7.13
C ASN A 86 -3.06 -30.02 -6.47
N ARG A 87 -1.93 -30.01 -7.19
CA ARG A 87 -0.63 -30.52 -6.71
C ARG A 87 -0.02 -29.70 -5.56
N GLN A 88 -0.38 -28.43 -5.44
CA GLN A 88 0.08 -27.56 -4.37
C GLN A 88 -0.84 -27.62 -3.14
N LEU A 89 -2.17 -27.70 -3.36
CA LEU A 89 -3.20 -27.89 -2.34
C LEU A 89 -2.97 -29.21 -1.58
N ALA A 90 -2.80 -30.32 -2.31
CA ALA A 90 -2.58 -31.65 -1.73
C ALA A 90 -1.29 -31.76 -0.87
N ARG A 91 -0.31 -30.88 -1.08
CA ARG A 91 0.95 -30.82 -0.30
C ARG A 91 0.88 -29.91 0.93
N ARG A 92 -0.21 -29.16 1.08
CA ARG A 92 -0.38 -28.08 2.08
C ARG A 92 -1.86 -28.03 2.49
N PRO A 93 -2.35 -28.95 3.32
CA PRO A 93 -3.80 -29.12 3.51
C PRO A 93 -4.50 -27.98 4.29
N GLU A 94 -3.78 -26.96 4.76
CA GLU A 94 -4.32 -25.98 5.72
C GLU A 94 -3.76 -24.56 5.60
N GLY A 95 -4.52 -23.60 6.15
CA GLY A 95 -4.11 -22.20 6.28
C GLY A 95 -4.30 -21.37 5.01
N TRP A 96 -5.43 -21.55 4.32
CA TRP A 96 -5.69 -20.96 3.00
C TRP A 96 -6.55 -19.70 3.05
N ALA A 97 -6.16 -18.70 2.26
CA ALA A 97 -7.02 -17.59 1.83
C ALA A 97 -7.18 -17.63 0.30
N PHE A 98 -8.41 -17.57 -0.21
CA PHE A 98 -8.68 -17.50 -1.65
C PHE A 98 -8.91 -16.05 -2.09
N GLN A 99 -8.17 -15.63 -3.12
CA GLN A 99 -8.17 -14.27 -3.63
C GLN A 99 -8.31 -14.28 -5.15
N LEU A 100 -9.54 -14.03 -5.60
CA LEU A 100 -9.84 -13.74 -6.99
C LEU A 100 -9.89 -12.23 -7.17
N VAL A 101 -9.06 -11.70 -8.07
CA VAL A 101 -8.80 -10.26 -8.22
C VAL A 101 -8.83 -9.88 -9.69
N THR A 102 -9.48 -8.76 -9.99
CA THR A 102 -9.28 -8.06 -11.27
C THR A 102 -8.38 -6.84 -11.01
N PRO A 103 -7.34 -6.59 -11.83
CA PRO A 103 -6.52 -5.39 -11.72
C PRO A 103 -7.34 -4.10 -11.76
N GLU A 104 -6.91 -3.09 -11.01
CA GLU A 104 -7.60 -1.80 -10.92
C GLU A 104 -7.61 -1.04 -12.25
N GLY A 105 -8.49 -0.03 -12.35
CA GLY A 105 -8.62 0.84 -13.52
C GLY A 105 -9.60 0.34 -14.59
N ARG A 106 -10.20 -0.83 -14.39
CA ARG A 106 -11.27 -1.39 -15.23
C ARG A 106 -12.65 -0.99 -14.74
N ASP A 107 -13.58 -0.77 -15.66
CA ASP A 107 -15.00 -0.52 -15.34
C ASP A 107 -15.82 -1.83 -15.32
N ALA A 108 -17.04 -1.79 -14.78
CA ALA A 108 -17.90 -2.97 -14.62
C ALA A 108 -18.37 -3.62 -15.93
N ARG A 109 -18.14 -3.00 -17.09
CA ARG A 109 -18.42 -3.54 -18.42
C ARG A 109 -17.18 -4.19 -19.04
N ASP A 110 -15.99 -4.05 -18.45
CA ASP A 110 -14.79 -4.76 -18.88
C ASP A 110 -15.03 -6.28 -18.84
N GLU A 111 -14.60 -6.96 -19.90
CA GLU A 111 -14.74 -8.41 -20.06
C GLU A 111 -14.05 -9.18 -18.92
N ALA A 112 -12.93 -8.66 -18.39
CA ALA A 112 -12.22 -9.27 -17.28
C ALA A 112 -12.95 -9.15 -15.93
N VAL A 113 -13.70 -8.06 -15.70
CA VAL A 113 -14.50 -7.89 -14.47
C VAL A 113 -15.65 -8.90 -14.48
N ARG A 114 -16.40 -8.97 -15.58
CA ARG A 114 -17.50 -9.94 -15.75
C ARG A 114 -17.01 -11.39 -15.74
N THR A 115 -15.83 -11.65 -16.30
CA THR A 115 -15.18 -12.97 -16.25
C THR A 115 -14.81 -13.33 -14.81
N ALA A 116 -14.26 -12.39 -14.03
CA ALA A 116 -13.93 -12.60 -12.62
C ALA A 116 -15.18 -12.91 -11.77
N GLU A 117 -16.24 -12.11 -11.91
CA GLU A 117 -17.54 -12.33 -11.25
C GLU A 117 -18.11 -13.72 -11.57
N ALA A 118 -18.14 -14.10 -12.85
CA ALA A 118 -18.62 -15.41 -13.29
C ALA A 118 -17.71 -16.57 -12.87
N LEU A 119 -16.40 -16.34 -12.72
CA LEU A 119 -15.41 -17.35 -12.33
C LEU A 119 -15.44 -17.67 -10.83
N GLN A 120 -15.89 -16.73 -9.98
CA GLN A 120 -15.76 -16.81 -8.53
C GLN A 120 -16.31 -18.12 -7.94
N GLU A 121 -17.60 -18.40 -8.08
CA GLU A 121 -18.21 -19.62 -7.53
C GLU A 121 -17.76 -20.90 -8.24
N PRO A 122 -17.73 -20.99 -9.59
CA PRO A 122 -17.25 -22.20 -10.29
C PRO A 122 -15.81 -22.60 -9.97
N LEU A 123 -14.95 -21.63 -9.62
CA LEU A 123 -13.57 -21.90 -9.18
C LEU A 123 -13.50 -22.20 -7.68
N ARG A 124 -14.18 -21.43 -6.83
CA ARG A 124 -14.23 -21.63 -5.37
C ARG A 124 -14.75 -23.02 -5.02
N ALA A 125 -15.85 -23.46 -5.64
CA ALA A 125 -16.40 -24.81 -5.46
C ALA A 125 -15.37 -25.91 -5.82
N ARG A 126 -14.61 -25.73 -6.91
CA ARG A 126 -13.58 -26.69 -7.35
C ARG A 126 -12.34 -26.73 -6.48
N ILE A 127 -12.00 -25.62 -5.81
CA ILE A 127 -10.92 -25.56 -4.82
C ILE A 127 -11.38 -26.25 -3.52
N LEU A 128 -12.58 -25.91 -3.03
CA LEU A 128 -13.15 -26.48 -1.81
C LEU A 128 -13.32 -28.01 -1.92
N ALA A 129 -13.77 -28.53 -3.07
CA ALA A 129 -13.88 -29.97 -3.32
C ALA A 129 -12.55 -30.75 -3.26
N GLN A 130 -11.40 -30.07 -3.18
CA GLN A 130 -10.07 -30.68 -3.07
C GLN A 130 -9.41 -30.50 -1.70
N LEU A 131 -10.04 -29.74 -0.80
CA LEU A 131 -9.49 -29.39 0.50
C LEU A 131 -10.32 -30.03 1.62
N SER A 132 -9.63 -30.67 2.55
CA SER A 132 -10.24 -31.26 3.75
C SER A 132 -10.51 -30.24 4.86
N ARG A 133 -10.21 -28.96 4.63
CA ARG A 133 -10.38 -27.84 5.58
C ARG A 133 -10.92 -26.59 4.84
N PRO A 134 -11.71 -25.75 5.52
CA PRO A 134 -12.31 -24.56 4.91
C PRO A 134 -11.24 -23.54 4.49
N VAL A 135 -11.55 -22.81 3.42
CA VAL A 135 -10.74 -21.70 2.91
C VAL A 135 -11.34 -20.38 3.40
N ARG A 136 -10.50 -19.44 3.83
CA ARG A 136 -10.95 -18.09 4.22
C ARG A 136 -11.17 -17.23 2.97
N ASP A 137 -12.17 -16.36 3.04
CA ASP A 137 -12.49 -15.43 1.97
C ASP A 137 -11.45 -14.31 1.85
N ALA A 138 -11.53 -13.54 0.77
CA ALA A 138 -10.46 -12.69 0.26
C ALA A 138 -9.98 -11.55 1.19
N GLN A 139 -10.78 -11.15 2.18
CA GLN A 139 -10.52 -10.04 3.11
C GLN A 139 -9.85 -10.53 4.40
N VAL A 140 -8.65 -11.07 4.28
CA VAL A 140 -7.86 -11.56 5.42
C VAL A 140 -6.93 -10.47 5.95
N SER A 141 -6.99 -10.19 7.25
CA SER A 141 -6.01 -9.35 7.93
C SER A 141 -4.59 -9.92 7.81
N ALA A 142 -3.58 -9.05 7.63
CA ALA A 142 -2.18 -9.46 7.68
C ALA A 142 -1.76 -10.10 9.02
N SER A 143 -2.52 -9.86 10.10
CA SER A 143 -2.31 -10.44 11.43
C SER A 143 -3.04 -11.76 11.69
N ASP A 144 -3.78 -12.33 10.73
CA ASP A 144 -4.53 -13.57 10.92
C ASP A 144 -3.60 -14.81 11.02
N PRO A 145 -3.41 -15.41 12.21
CA PRO A 145 -2.49 -16.54 12.39
C PRO A 145 -3.00 -17.82 11.70
N GLY A 146 -4.26 -17.84 11.27
CA GLY A 146 -4.88 -18.93 10.54
C GLY A 146 -4.61 -18.94 9.04
N VAL A 147 -3.88 -17.95 8.49
CA VAL A 147 -3.52 -17.89 7.07
C VAL A 147 -2.02 -18.02 6.86
N ARG A 148 -1.64 -19.10 6.19
CA ARG A 148 -0.26 -19.48 5.85
C ARG A 148 0.01 -19.35 4.36
N TRP A 149 -1.03 -19.43 3.52
CA TRP A 149 -0.94 -19.46 2.07
C TRP A 149 -2.04 -18.60 1.44
N LEU A 150 -1.63 -17.65 0.60
CA LEU A 150 -2.50 -16.90 -0.29
C LEU A 150 -2.60 -17.65 -1.62
N LEU A 151 -3.81 -18.12 -1.93
CA LEU A 151 -4.15 -18.61 -3.24
C LEU A 151 -4.67 -17.45 -4.08
N GLN A 152 -3.91 -17.06 -5.10
CA GLN A 152 -4.13 -15.84 -5.87
C GLN A 152 -4.49 -16.19 -7.32
N VAL A 153 -5.59 -15.60 -7.81
CA VAL A 153 -6.10 -15.74 -9.18
C VAL A 153 -6.40 -14.34 -9.71
N TRP A 154 -5.61 -13.88 -10.68
CA TRP A 154 -5.75 -12.53 -11.24
C TRP A 154 -6.27 -12.61 -12.68
N VAL A 155 -7.52 -12.18 -12.90
CA VAL A 155 -8.14 -12.15 -14.23
C VAL A 155 -7.73 -10.85 -14.92
N LEU A 156 -6.98 -10.96 -16.03
CA LEU A 156 -6.32 -9.83 -16.69
C LEU A 156 -7.21 -9.18 -17.74
N LYS A 157 -7.33 -9.81 -18.91
CA LYS A 157 -8.14 -9.38 -20.05
C LYS A 157 -8.84 -10.60 -20.64
N LYS A 158 -10.14 -10.49 -20.89
CA LYS A 158 -10.96 -11.65 -21.27
C LYS A 158 -10.79 -12.77 -20.23
N THR A 159 -10.36 -13.95 -20.68
CA THR A 159 -10.04 -15.14 -19.87
C THR A 159 -8.55 -15.29 -19.53
N ASP A 160 -7.66 -14.39 -20.00
CA ASP A 160 -6.22 -14.44 -19.69
C ASP A 160 -6.03 -14.20 -18.19
N THR A 161 -5.53 -15.21 -17.48
CA THR A 161 -5.58 -15.30 -16.02
C THR A 161 -4.25 -15.79 -15.47
N LEU A 162 -3.73 -15.09 -14.46
CA LEU A 162 -2.59 -15.55 -13.69
C LEU A 162 -3.08 -16.34 -12.47
N VAL A 163 -2.40 -17.45 -12.18
CA VAL A 163 -2.66 -18.31 -11.02
C VAL A 163 -1.36 -18.50 -10.26
N GLY A 164 -1.38 -18.23 -8.96
CA GLY A 164 -0.19 -18.28 -8.13
C GLY A 164 -0.45 -18.62 -6.67
N LEU A 165 0.65 -18.85 -5.95
CA LEU A 165 0.64 -19.35 -4.59
C LEU A 165 1.77 -18.73 -3.77
N THR A 166 1.41 -17.85 -2.85
CA THR A 166 2.38 -17.07 -2.06
C THR A 166 2.22 -17.43 -0.58
N PRO A 167 3.29 -17.84 0.14
CA PRO A 167 3.25 -17.89 1.60
C PRO A 167 2.81 -16.55 2.18
N ALA A 168 1.98 -16.54 3.23
CA ALA A 168 1.53 -15.28 3.85
C ALA A 168 2.71 -14.42 4.35
N GLN A 169 3.74 -15.06 4.91
CA GLN A 169 5.02 -14.45 5.28
C GLN A 169 5.83 -13.85 4.10
N ASP A 170 5.65 -14.36 2.88
CA ASP A 170 6.29 -13.84 1.67
C ASP A 170 5.43 -12.75 1.01
N ALA A 171 4.17 -12.59 1.44
CA ALA A 171 3.20 -11.73 0.79
C ALA A 171 3.57 -10.25 0.94
N LEU A 172 3.30 -9.47 -0.12
CA LEU A 172 3.50 -8.03 -0.08
C LEU A 172 2.33 -7.31 0.63
N SER A 173 1.15 -7.94 0.57
CA SER A 173 -0.05 -7.66 1.37
C SER A 173 -0.91 -8.92 1.40
N CYS A 174 -1.54 -9.20 2.54
CA CYS A 174 -2.52 -10.27 2.70
C CYS A 174 -3.93 -9.87 2.24
N LEU A 175 -4.17 -8.58 1.94
CA LEU A 175 -5.43 -8.10 1.38
C LEU A 175 -5.51 -8.42 -0.11
N ALA A 176 -6.69 -8.81 -0.60
CA ALA A 176 -6.91 -9.05 -2.03
C ALA A 176 -6.70 -7.76 -2.85
N GLY A 177 -5.88 -7.86 -3.90
CA GLY A 177 -5.44 -6.70 -4.68
C GLY A 177 -4.42 -5.79 -3.96
N GLY A 178 -4.10 -6.07 -2.70
CA GLY A 178 -3.38 -5.14 -1.83
C GLY A 178 -4.19 -3.88 -1.51
N ARG A 179 -5.52 -4.00 -1.39
CA ARG A 179 -6.45 -2.89 -1.21
C ARG A 179 -7.13 -2.97 0.16
N ALA A 180 -6.95 -1.95 0.99
CA ALA A 180 -7.79 -1.77 2.18
C ALA A 180 -9.18 -1.27 1.77
N VAL A 181 -10.22 -1.84 2.37
CA VAL A 181 -11.61 -1.37 2.24
C VAL A 181 -11.97 -0.67 3.54
N LEU A 182 -11.70 0.63 3.61
CA LEU A 182 -11.95 1.44 4.80
C LEU A 182 -13.25 2.23 4.66
N GLU A 183 -14.06 2.21 5.71
CA GLU A 183 -15.23 3.07 5.83
C GLU A 183 -14.79 4.51 6.11
N ARG A 184 -15.49 5.47 5.49
CA ARG A 184 -15.25 6.90 5.74
C ARG A 184 -16.17 7.39 6.84
N ASP A 185 -15.58 7.92 7.91
CA ASP A 185 -16.31 8.74 8.89
C ASP A 185 -17.02 9.92 8.17
N PRO A 186 -18.36 10.03 8.25
CA PRO A 186 -19.11 11.13 7.66
C PRO A 186 -18.64 12.52 8.11
N GLU A 187 -18.20 12.65 9.36
CA GLU A 187 -17.72 13.91 9.97
C GLU A 187 -16.26 14.24 9.59
N ALA A 188 -15.57 13.38 8.84
CA ALA A 188 -14.21 13.65 8.40
C ALA A 188 -14.17 14.79 7.34
N PRO A 189 -13.33 15.82 7.52
CA PRO A 189 -13.32 17.04 6.70
C PRO A 189 -12.74 16.83 5.30
N SER A 190 -12.10 15.69 5.10
CA SER A 190 -11.39 15.29 3.89
C SER A 190 -11.40 13.77 3.78
N ARG A 191 -10.93 13.25 2.65
CA ARG A 191 -10.58 11.82 2.50
C ARG A 191 -9.14 11.51 2.94
N SER A 192 -8.35 12.50 3.38
CA SER A 192 -6.93 12.26 3.73
C SER A 192 -6.77 11.41 4.99
N GLY A 193 -7.72 11.43 5.92
CA GLY A 193 -7.73 10.52 7.08
C GLY A 193 -7.62 9.04 6.70
N LEU A 194 -8.27 8.62 5.61
CA LEU A 194 -8.21 7.24 5.09
C LEU A 194 -6.78 6.79 4.73
N LYS A 195 -5.89 7.72 4.39
CA LYS A 195 -4.47 7.41 4.17
C LYS A 195 -3.77 7.03 5.47
N LEU A 196 -4.03 7.76 6.56
CA LEU A 196 -3.40 7.49 7.85
C LEU A 196 -3.98 6.21 8.46
N GLU A 197 -5.29 5.99 8.35
CA GLU A 197 -5.92 4.69 8.67
C GLU A 197 -5.22 3.54 7.92
N GLU A 198 -5.11 3.62 6.59
CA GLU A 198 -4.45 2.58 5.77
C GLU A 198 -2.95 2.45 6.09
N ALA A 199 -2.27 3.55 6.41
CA ALA A 199 -0.86 3.54 6.79
C ALA A 199 -0.65 2.81 8.11
N ILE A 200 -1.52 3.04 9.11
CA ILE A 200 -1.47 2.36 10.41
C ILE A 200 -1.70 0.86 10.23
N ASP A 201 -2.71 0.47 9.44
CA ASP A 201 -3.00 -0.94 9.12
C ASP A 201 -1.85 -1.62 8.35
N TRP A 202 -1.23 -0.93 7.38
CA TRP A 202 -0.08 -1.44 6.63
C TRP A 202 1.17 -1.57 7.49
N VAL A 203 1.43 -0.60 8.36
CA VAL A 203 2.60 -0.60 9.25
C VAL A 203 2.44 -1.66 10.35
N GLY A 204 1.24 -1.79 10.90
CA GLY A 204 0.88 -2.64 12.04
C GLY A 204 0.88 -1.93 13.39
N ILE A 205 1.26 -0.65 13.42
CA ILE A 205 1.29 0.23 14.60
C ILE A 205 0.96 1.68 14.21
N GLY A 206 0.48 2.47 15.15
CA GLY A 206 0.09 3.87 14.96
C GLY A 206 -0.13 4.61 16.28
N PRO A 207 -0.46 5.92 16.22
CA PRO A 207 -0.86 6.71 17.38
C PRO A 207 -1.96 6.04 18.21
N GLN A 208 -1.77 5.95 19.52
CA GLN A 208 -2.73 5.33 20.44
C GLN A 208 -2.98 6.16 21.71
N ALA A 209 -3.84 5.64 22.60
CA ALA A 209 -4.21 6.29 23.85
C ALA A 209 -3.01 6.53 24.78
N GLY A 210 -2.59 7.79 24.88
CA GLY A 210 -1.47 8.24 25.71
C GLY A 210 -0.32 8.86 24.93
N ASP A 211 -0.21 8.57 23.63
CA ASP A 211 0.87 9.06 22.77
C ASP A 211 0.78 10.58 22.53
N LEU A 212 1.94 11.21 22.36
CA LEU A 212 2.08 12.59 21.88
C LEU A 212 2.42 12.62 20.40
N CYS A 213 1.68 13.38 19.60
CA CYS A 213 1.83 13.46 18.15
C CYS A 213 2.01 14.91 17.69
N ALA A 214 2.87 15.13 16.70
CA ALA A 214 2.83 16.32 15.85
C ALA A 214 2.23 15.96 14.48
N ASP A 215 1.32 16.80 13.97
CA ASP A 215 0.75 16.71 12.62
C ASP A 215 1.22 17.93 11.80
N LEU A 216 2.14 17.71 10.86
CA LEU A 216 2.76 18.76 10.04
C LEU A 216 1.98 18.98 8.73
N GLY A 217 1.56 20.21 8.48
CA GLY A 217 0.62 20.51 7.38
C GLY A 217 -0.76 19.94 7.68
N ALA A 218 -1.20 20.07 8.93
CA ALA A 218 -2.39 19.42 9.46
C ALA A 218 -3.70 19.85 8.78
N ALA A 219 -3.79 21.03 8.16
CA ALA A 219 -5.05 21.54 7.64
C ALA A 219 -5.56 20.70 6.45
N PRO A 220 -6.85 20.29 6.42
CA PRO A 220 -7.97 20.76 7.25
C PRO A 220 -8.22 19.97 8.55
N GLY A 221 -7.36 19.01 8.92
CA GLY A 221 -7.42 18.24 10.17
C GLY A 221 -7.58 16.73 10.00
N GLY A 222 -7.50 16.19 8.78
CA GLY A 222 -7.84 14.79 8.50
C GLY A 222 -6.99 13.76 9.26
N TRP A 223 -5.68 13.99 9.38
CA TRP A 223 -4.76 13.10 10.11
C TRP A 223 -4.84 13.33 11.63
N SER A 224 -4.87 14.59 12.06
CA SER A 224 -5.18 15.00 13.44
C SER A 224 -6.41 14.30 14.03
N LYS A 225 -7.53 14.22 13.28
CA LYS A 225 -8.74 13.51 13.73
C LYS A 225 -8.48 12.03 14.00
N VAL A 226 -7.90 11.33 13.03
CA VAL A 226 -7.57 9.89 13.12
C VAL A 226 -6.72 9.57 14.35
N ALA A 227 -5.74 10.42 14.68
CA ALA A 227 -4.91 10.26 15.87
C ALA A 227 -5.66 10.60 17.19
N VAL A 228 -6.47 11.67 17.22
CA VAL A 228 -7.27 12.03 18.41
C VAL A 228 -8.37 11.00 18.71
N ASP A 229 -8.98 10.41 17.69
CA ASP A 229 -10.01 9.37 17.82
C ASP A 229 -9.41 8.06 18.37
N ARG A 230 -8.18 7.71 17.95
CA ARG A 230 -7.36 6.64 18.58
C ARG A 230 -6.88 6.97 20.00
N GLY A 231 -7.12 8.18 20.48
CA GLY A 231 -6.90 8.60 21.85
C GLY A 231 -5.59 9.33 22.13
N ALA A 232 -4.76 9.58 21.12
CA ALA A 232 -3.53 10.35 21.24
C ALA A 232 -3.81 11.83 21.55
N LYS A 233 -2.78 12.56 21.98
CA LYS A 233 -2.76 14.03 22.01
C LYS A 233 -2.04 14.54 20.77
N VAL A 234 -2.63 15.51 20.07
CA VAL A 234 -2.10 16.04 18.81
C VAL A 234 -1.81 17.54 18.92
N ILE A 235 -0.58 17.91 18.56
CA ILE A 235 -0.18 19.27 18.19
C ILE A 235 -0.26 19.35 16.67
N ALA A 236 -1.27 20.05 16.14
CA ALA A 236 -1.42 20.32 14.73
C ALA A 236 -0.68 21.61 14.36
N ILE A 237 0.19 21.56 13.35
CA ILE A 237 0.99 22.70 12.90
C ILE A 237 0.68 22.99 11.43
N ASP A 238 -0.02 24.10 11.19
CA ASP A 238 -0.38 24.58 9.85
C ASP A 238 -0.78 26.06 9.90
N PRO A 239 -0.27 26.94 9.03
CA PRO A 239 -0.73 28.33 8.94
C PRO A 239 -2.23 28.46 8.62
N ALA A 240 -2.82 27.48 7.93
CA ALA A 240 -4.23 27.47 7.60
C ALA A 240 -5.11 26.91 8.75
N ARG A 241 -6.37 27.35 8.80
CA ARG A 241 -7.32 26.92 9.83
C ARG A 241 -7.72 25.45 9.69
N ILE A 242 -7.68 24.74 10.81
CA ILE A 242 -8.31 23.42 10.99
C ILE A 242 -9.83 23.58 10.84
N LYS A 243 -10.48 22.64 10.13
CA LYS A 243 -11.93 22.70 9.78
C LYS A 243 -12.81 21.74 10.58
N ILE A 244 -12.22 21.03 11.53
CA ILE A 244 -12.90 20.13 12.45
C ILE A 244 -12.88 20.68 13.87
N SER A 245 -13.95 20.39 14.60
CA SER A 245 -13.94 20.51 16.06
C SER A 245 -13.30 19.25 16.65
N LEU A 246 -12.22 19.42 17.42
CA LEU A 246 -11.57 18.34 18.17
C LEU A 246 -11.48 18.76 19.65
N PRO A 247 -11.55 17.80 20.59
CA PRO A 247 -11.54 18.11 22.02
C PRO A 247 -10.20 18.73 22.44
N SER A 248 -10.24 19.98 22.94
CA SER A 248 -9.05 20.77 23.33
C SER A 248 -8.13 20.06 24.33
N ARG A 249 -8.67 19.18 25.20
CA ARG A 249 -7.88 18.33 26.13
C ARG A 249 -6.91 17.36 25.42
N ARG A 250 -7.10 17.10 24.12
CA ARG A 250 -6.26 16.22 23.28
C ARG A 250 -5.80 16.90 21.99
N PHE A 251 -6.13 18.17 21.77
CA PHE A 251 -5.88 18.83 20.48
C PHE A 251 -5.47 20.29 20.67
N THR A 252 -4.34 20.66 20.07
CA THR A 252 -3.84 22.04 20.02
C THR A 252 -3.49 22.38 18.58
N HIS A 253 -3.98 23.49 18.04
CA HIS A 253 -3.61 24.00 16.72
C HIS A 253 -2.67 25.19 16.87
N ILE A 254 -1.51 25.13 16.19
CA ILE A 254 -0.52 26.19 16.10
C ILE A 254 -0.55 26.72 14.65
N GLN A 255 -0.88 28.00 14.48
CA GLN A 255 -0.99 28.68 13.17
C GLN A 255 0.36 29.21 12.70
N GLU A 256 1.32 28.30 12.56
CA GLU A 256 2.70 28.59 12.19
C GLU A 256 3.20 27.67 11.07
N SER A 257 4.32 28.06 10.47
CA SER A 257 5.03 27.25 9.49
C SER A 257 5.65 26.02 10.14
N ALA A 258 5.32 24.83 9.62
CA ALA A 258 5.91 23.56 10.03
C ALA A 258 7.45 23.51 9.85
N PHE A 259 8.02 24.35 8.99
CA PHE A 259 9.47 24.43 8.79
C PHE A 259 10.18 25.11 9.96
N ASP A 260 9.51 26.06 10.61
CA ASP A 260 10.08 26.89 11.68
C ASP A 260 9.78 26.31 13.06
N PHE A 261 8.66 25.61 13.21
CA PHE A 261 8.24 24.95 14.45
C PHE A 261 9.30 23.98 15.03
N ALA A 262 9.32 23.94 16.36
CA ALA A 262 10.07 23.04 17.22
C ALA A 262 9.16 22.57 18.37
N PRO A 263 9.03 21.26 18.64
CA PRO A 263 8.25 20.78 19.78
C PRO A 263 8.99 21.06 21.10
N PRO A 264 8.26 21.21 22.23
CA PRO A 264 8.86 21.48 23.54
C PRO A 264 9.55 20.24 24.15
N GLU A 265 9.20 19.05 23.69
CA GLU A 265 9.74 17.76 24.12
C GLU A 265 9.79 16.78 22.94
N THR A 266 10.46 15.63 23.11
CA THR A 266 10.42 14.54 22.12
C THR A 266 9.05 13.88 22.12
N LEU A 267 8.44 13.77 20.93
CA LEU A 267 7.10 13.19 20.74
C LEU A 267 7.16 11.72 20.35
N ASP A 268 6.06 10.98 20.50
CA ASP A 268 5.98 9.58 20.08
C ASP A 268 5.85 9.45 18.56
N TRP A 269 5.06 10.33 17.94
CA TRP A 269 4.79 10.31 16.51
C TRP A 269 4.99 11.65 15.81
N LEU A 270 5.62 11.60 14.65
CA LEU A 270 5.58 12.63 13.62
C LEU A 270 4.67 12.17 12.48
N LEU A 271 3.62 12.94 12.22
CA LEU A 271 2.66 12.75 11.15
C LEU A 271 2.83 13.90 10.14
N CYS A 272 2.73 13.64 8.83
CA CYS A 272 2.89 14.65 7.78
C CYS A 272 2.24 14.24 6.45
N ASP A 273 1.16 14.91 6.01
CA ASP A 273 0.60 14.82 4.63
C ASP A 273 0.74 16.15 3.87
N MET A 274 1.88 16.83 4.06
CA MET A 274 2.14 18.12 3.41
C MET A 274 2.06 18.01 1.88
N ALA A 275 1.17 18.81 1.27
CA ALA A 275 1.10 19.00 -0.17
C ALA A 275 2.23 19.91 -0.69
N TRP A 276 3.48 19.49 -0.44
CA TRP A 276 4.67 20.30 -0.66
C TRP A 276 5.75 19.52 -1.43
N ARG A 277 6.84 20.21 -1.80
CA ARG A 277 7.96 19.64 -2.58
C ARG A 277 8.64 18.51 -1.79
N PRO A 278 8.78 17.29 -2.35
CA PRO A 278 9.18 16.10 -1.59
C PRO A 278 10.56 16.20 -0.93
N LEU A 279 11.53 16.86 -1.58
CA LEU A 279 12.87 17.01 -1.03
C LEU A 279 12.92 18.03 0.12
N GLU A 280 12.06 19.05 0.11
CA GLU A 280 11.96 20.02 1.20
C GLU A 280 11.25 19.39 2.41
N VAL A 281 10.18 18.62 2.19
CA VAL A 281 9.55 17.78 3.22
C VAL A 281 10.56 16.75 3.79
N ALA A 282 11.40 16.15 2.94
CA ALA A 282 12.42 15.21 3.40
C ALA A 282 13.49 15.90 4.26
N GLN A 283 13.88 17.14 3.94
CA GLN A 283 14.79 17.92 4.78
C GLN A 283 14.15 18.39 6.09
N LEU A 284 12.84 18.69 6.09
CA LEU A 284 12.09 18.95 7.31
C LEU A 284 12.06 17.73 8.22
N ILE A 285 11.65 16.56 7.73
CA ILE A 285 11.63 15.32 8.52
C ILE A 285 13.08 14.90 8.92
N ALA A 286 14.09 15.24 8.13
CA ALA A 286 15.49 15.08 8.52
C ALA A 286 15.95 16.06 9.62
N LYS A 287 15.39 17.28 9.71
CA LYS A 287 15.57 18.19 10.87
C LYS A 287 15.05 17.53 12.14
N TRP A 288 13.84 16.96 12.09
CA TRP A 288 13.22 16.24 13.20
C TRP A 288 14.02 15.01 13.63
N GLY A 289 14.47 14.20 12.66
CA GLY A 289 15.32 13.02 12.91
C GLY A 289 16.62 13.36 13.63
N ARG A 290 17.41 14.30 13.08
CA ARG A 290 18.69 14.73 13.67
C ARG A 290 18.58 15.36 15.05
N ARG A 291 17.40 15.91 15.40
CA ARG A 291 17.14 16.52 16.71
C ARG A 291 16.43 15.59 17.70
N ALA A 292 16.17 14.33 17.31
CA ALA A 292 15.41 13.36 18.09
C ALA A 292 14.06 13.92 18.59
N TRP A 293 13.37 14.70 17.76
CA TRP A 293 12.11 15.36 18.12
C TRP A 293 10.87 14.48 18.03
N ALA A 294 10.98 13.32 17.38
CA ALA A 294 9.93 12.31 17.36
C ALA A 294 10.53 10.90 17.26
N HIS A 295 9.92 9.93 17.94
CA HIS A 295 10.38 8.54 17.94
C HIS A 295 10.01 7.78 16.65
N GLN A 296 8.80 8.02 16.12
CA GLN A 296 8.24 7.31 14.97
C GLN A 296 7.69 8.29 13.93
N LEU A 297 7.63 7.84 12.68
CA LEU A 297 7.24 8.65 11.52
C LEU A 297 6.20 7.92 10.67
N ILE A 298 5.10 8.60 10.34
CA ILE A 298 4.29 8.30 9.15
C ILE A 298 4.22 9.59 8.32
N ALA A 299 4.67 9.55 7.06
CA ALA A 299 4.66 10.72 6.20
C ALA A 299 4.39 10.40 4.73
N ASN A 300 3.60 11.26 4.08
CA ASN A 300 3.33 11.21 2.65
C ASN A 300 4.26 12.16 1.89
N PHE A 301 4.88 11.64 0.82
CA PHE A 301 5.71 12.42 -0.10
C PHE A 301 5.03 12.53 -1.45
N LYS A 302 4.71 13.76 -1.88
CA LYS A 302 4.19 14.01 -3.23
C LYS A 302 5.26 13.69 -4.28
N LEU A 303 4.90 12.90 -5.29
CA LEU A 303 5.83 12.43 -6.31
C LEU A 303 5.71 13.26 -7.60
N PRO A 304 6.82 13.48 -8.33
CA PRO A 304 6.79 14.15 -9.62
C PRO A 304 6.09 13.29 -10.68
N MET A 305 5.66 13.92 -11.78
CA MET A 305 5.03 13.22 -12.91
C MET A 305 5.93 12.19 -13.62
N LYS A 306 7.25 12.22 -13.40
CA LYS A 306 8.25 11.34 -14.03
C LYS A 306 9.33 10.97 -13.02
N ARG A 307 9.93 9.77 -13.17
CA ARG A 307 11.04 9.26 -12.33
C ARG A 307 10.65 9.13 -10.84
N LYS A 308 9.45 8.61 -10.52
CA LYS A 308 8.96 8.53 -9.13
C LYS A 308 9.83 7.64 -8.26
N ALA A 309 10.24 6.47 -8.76
CA ALA A 309 11.16 5.57 -8.07
C ALA A 309 12.49 6.24 -7.69
N GLU A 310 13.04 7.10 -8.55
CA GLU A 310 14.26 7.85 -8.25
C GLU A 310 14.03 8.95 -7.21
N MET A 311 12.91 9.69 -7.31
CA MET A 311 12.56 10.68 -6.27
C MET A 311 12.44 10.01 -4.90
N LEU A 312 11.79 8.85 -4.84
CA LEU A 312 11.68 8.07 -3.61
C LEU A 312 13.05 7.63 -3.07
N ARG A 313 13.94 7.09 -3.91
CA ARG A 313 15.32 6.76 -3.48
C ARG A 313 16.05 7.96 -2.86
N ARG A 314 15.88 9.15 -3.44
CA ARG A 314 16.47 10.40 -2.92
C ARG A 314 15.87 10.78 -1.56
N VAL A 315 14.55 10.71 -1.41
CA VAL A 315 13.85 10.93 -0.13
C VAL A 315 14.34 9.95 0.94
N LEU A 316 14.30 8.63 0.68
CA LEU A 316 14.74 7.62 1.64
C LEU A 316 16.23 7.76 2.00
N THR A 317 17.07 8.19 1.06
CA THR A 317 18.50 8.49 1.33
C THR A 317 18.67 9.67 2.29
N ILE A 318 17.87 10.74 2.14
CA ILE A 318 17.88 11.89 3.06
C ILE A 318 17.45 11.45 4.46
N LEU A 319 16.35 10.68 4.57
CA LEU A 319 15.86 10.19 5.85
C LEU A 319 16.87 9.26 6.54
N LYS A 320 17.44 8.29 5.80
CA LYS A 320 18.46 7.36 6.33
C LYS A 320 19.69 8.08 6.88
N ARG A 321 20.17 9.12 6.18
CA ARG A 321 21.30 9.95 6.62
C ARG A 321 20.97 10.83 7.84
N ALA A 322 19.69 11.01 8.16
CA ALA A 322 19.23 11.77 9.31
C ALA A 322 18.96 10.91 10.56
N GLY A 323 19.32 9.62 10.52
CA GLY A 323 19.14 8.68 11.64
C GLY A 323 17.86 7.85 11.57
N TRP A 324 16.97 8.09 10.61
CA TRP A 324 15.75 7.27 10.45
C TRP A 324 16.09 5.85 10.01
N GLN A 325 15.68 4.89 10.85
CA GLN A 325 15.84 3.46 10.68
C GLN A 325 14.54 2.83 10.19
N GLY A 326 14.63 1.58 9.71
CA GLY A 326 13.44 0.79 9.40
C GLY A 326 12.58 1.31 8.24
N LEU A 327 13.16 2.16 7.39
CA LEU A 327 12.51 2.86 6.29
C LEU A 327 11.71 1.90 5.38
N ARG A 328 10.38 1.94 5.53
CA ARG A 328 9.41 1.25 4.68
C ARG A 328 8.69 2.31 3.83
N ALA A 329 8.43 2.00 2.56
CA ALA A 329 7.65 2.86 1.69
C ALA A 329 6.58 2.06 0.93
N ARG A 330 5.42 2.69 0.66
CA ARG A 330 4.31 2.12 -0.11
C ARG A 330 3.49 3.23 -0.76
N GLN A 331 3.12 3.04 -2.03
CA GLN A 331 2.01 3.75 -2.65
C GLN A 331 0.73 3.01 -2.26
N LEU A 332 0.10 3.47 -1.18
CA LEU A 332 -1.09 2.84 -0.60
C LEU A 332 -2.31 2.93 -1.53
N TYR A 333 -3.43 2.32 -1.17
CA TYR A 333 -4.66 2.35 -1.96
C TYR A 333 -5.20 3.77 -2.12
N TYR A 334 -5.28 4.53 -1.03
CA TYR A 334 -5.76 5.92 -1.00
C TYR A 334 -4.72 6.95 -1.48
N ASP A 335 -3.44 6.57 -1.62
CA ASP A 335 -2.42 7.42 -2.24
C ASP A 335 -2.72 7.69 -3.72
N ARG A 336 -2.44 8.91 -4.19
CA ARG A 336 -2.50 9.28 -5.61
C ARG A 336 -1.08 9.36 -6.20
N ASP A 337 -0.63 10.53 -6.61
CA ASP A 337 0.76 10.76 -7.05
C ASP A 337 1.65 11.07 -5.84
N GLU A 338 1.70 10.12 -4.93
CA GLU A 338 2.38 10.20 -3.65
C GLU A 338 2.69 8.79 -3.12
N VAL A 339 3.54 8.72 -2.11
CA VAL A 339 3.90 7.50 -1.38
C VAL A 339 3.94 7.78 0.11
N THR A 340 3.38 6.86 0.87
CA THR A 340 3.47 6.80 2.32
C THR A 340 4.80 6.16 2.74
N VAL A 341 5.48 6.76 3.71
CA VAL A 341 6.73 6.28 4.30
C VAL A 341 6.56 6.11 5.80
N PHE A 342 7.05 4.99 6.32
CA PHE A 342 7.17 4.72 7.75
C PHE A 342 8.64 4.55 8.15
N ALA A 343 9.01 5.08 9.32
CA ALA A 343 10.35 4.94 9.90
C ALA A 343 10.33 5.14 11.43
N TRP A 344 11.44 4.81 12.08
CA TRP A 344 11.65 5.03 13.52
C TRP A 344 13.08 5.50 13.82
N LEU A 345 13.28 6.22 14.93
CA LEU A 345 14.61 6.51 15.48
C LEU A 345 15.03 5.47 16.52
N ASP A 346 14.13 5.13 17.44
CA ASP A 346 14.37 4.19 18.54
C ASP A 346 13.67 2.83 18.28
N PRO A 347 14.42 1.74 18.03
CA PRO A 347 13.85 0.40 17.83
C PRO A 347 13.26 -0.22 19.10
N THR A 348 13.51 0.33 20.30
CA THR A 348 12.86 -0.13 21.53
C THR A 348 11.41 0.37 21.67
N LEU A 349 10.99 1.30 20.80
CA LEU A 349 9.61 1.80 20.75
C LEU A 349 8.77 1.10 19.68
N THR A 350 9.37 0.59 18.59
CA THR A 350 8.63 -0.25 17.63
C THR A 350 8.22 -1.61 18.21
N GLN A 351 8.88 -2.08 19.27
CA GLN A 351 8.41 -3.23 20.07
C GLN A 351 7.31 -2.86 21.09
N ARG A 352 7.11 -1.57 21.40
CA ARG A 352 6.07 -1.10 22.34
C ARG A 352 4.72 -0.79 21.66
N GLY A 353 4.42 -1.52 20.58
CA GLY A 353 3.09 -1.58 19.96
C GLY A 353 1.98 -2.08 20.91
N ALA A 354 2.34 -2.58 22.08
CA ALA A 354 1.51 -2.59 23.27
C ALA A 354 2.36 -2.23 24.50
N LYS A 355 1.75 -1.62 25.52
CA LYS A 355 2.26 -1.74 26.90
C LYS A 355 2.00 -3.19 27.32
N GLU A 356 3.03 -4.03 27.32
CA GLU A 356 2.91 -5.40 27.78
C GLU A 356 2.32 -5.48 29.19
N PRO A 357 1.53 -6.53 29.45
CA PRO A 357 1.90 -7.39 30.54
C PRO A 357 2.28 -8.78 30.04
N PHE A 358 3.43 -9.23 30.54
CA PHE A 358 3.91 -10.62 30.60
C PHE A 358 4.84 -11.12 29.48
N GLN A 359 6.12 -11.21 29.85
CA GLN A 359 7.22 -11.78 29.08
C GLN A 359 6.95 -13.21 28.60
N PHE A 360 7.42 -13.54 27.39
CA PHE A 360 7.80 -14.91 27.07
C PHE A 360 9.30 -15.01 26.75
N ARG A 361 10.11 -15.31 27.77
CA ARG A 361 11.53 -15.66 27.59
C ARG A 361 11.65 -17.12 27.21
N SER A 362 11.92 -17.41 25.94
CA SER A 362 12.48 -18.70 25.52
C SER A 362 13.96 -18.77 25.91
N ARG A 363 14.24 -19.25 27.12
CA ARG A 363 15.53 -19.87 27.45
C ARG A 363 15.31 -21.26 28.04
N SER A 364 16.04 -22.20 27.47
CA SER A 364 16.01 -23.62 27.78
C SER A 364 16.43 -23.91 29.21
N GLY A 365 15.61 -24.69 29.92
CA GLY A 365 16.03 -25.66 30.92
C GLY A 365 16.73 -25.12 32.17
N GLU A 366 15.95 -24.98 33.25
CA GLU A 366 16.41 -25.47 34.55
C GLU A 366 15.23 -25.99 35.37
N ARG A 367 15.46 -27.10 36.09
CA ARG A 367 14.44 -27.89 36.80
C ARG A 367 14.44 -27.51 38.28
N SER A 368 13.29 -27.21 38.86
CA SER A 368 13.11 -27.34 40.31
C SER A 368 11.64 -27.62 40.67
N GLN A 369 11.44 -28.40 41.74
CA GLN A 369 10.19 -29.07 42.09
C GLN A 369 9.23 -28.21 42.93
N PRO A 370 7.92 -28.53 42.99
CA PRO A 370 6.92 -27.67 43.64
C PRO A 370 6.86 -27.87 45.17
N ARG A 371 6.52 -26.81 45.91
CA ARG A 371 6.12 -26.91 47.32
C ARG A 371 4.74 -26.31 47.60
N ALA A 372 3.91 -27.16 48.20
CA ALA A 372 2.70 -26.97 49.01
C ALA A 372 1.89 -25.63 48.99
N ARG A 373 0.63 -25.81 48.59
CA ARG A 373 -0.62 -25.11 48.98
C ARG A 373 -0.59 -24.20 50.23
N ARG A 374 -1.36 -23.10 50.16
CA ARG A 374 -2.21 -22.63 51.29
C ARG A 374 -3.50 -21.98 50.77
N ALA A 375 -4.58 -22.10 51.55
CA ALA A 375 -5.97 -21.76 51.17
C ALA A 375 -6.43 -20.37 51.73
N PRO A 376 -7.60 -19.82 51.34
CA PRO A 376 -7.88 -18.38 51.40
C PRO A 376 -8.55 -17.90 52.70
N ARG A 377 -8.60 -16.57 52.87
CA ARG A 377 -9.37 -15.80 53.86
C ARG A 377 -9.88 -14.52 53.16
N SER A 378 -11.17 -14.35 52.85
CA SER A 378 -12.35 -14.05 53.70
C SER A 378 -12.72 -12.54 53.61
N ARG A 379 -13.97 -12.25 53.23
CA ARG A 379 -14.56 -10.89 53.13
C ARG A 379 -14.70 -10.21 54.50
N PRO A 380 -14.96 -8.89 54.52
CA PRO A 380 -16.28 -8.47 55.00
C PRO A 380 -17.00 -7.36 54.18
N ARG A 381 -18.31 -7.27 54.44
CA ARG A 381 -19.35 -6.25 54.18
C ARG A 381 -20.37 -6.44 55.35
N PRO A 382 -21.38 -5.58 55.65
CA PRO A 382 -21.83 -4.34 54.98
C PRO A 382 -22.20 -3.16 55.94
N SER A 383 -22.74 -2.07 55.40
CA SER A 383 -23.71 -1.12 56.03
C SER A 383 -24.28 -0.21 54.91
N ALA A 384 -25.57 -0.28 54.56
CA ALA A 384 -26.74 0.44 55.13
C ALA A 384 -26.76 1.94 54.72
N GLU A 385 -27.58 2.34 53.72
CA GLU A 385 -28.91 3.02 53.84
C GLU A 385 -28.78 4.53 54.13
N GLU A 386 -29.32 5.45 53.32
CA GLU A 386 -30.74 5.85 53.27
C GLU A 386 -31.27 6.35 51.89
N LYS A 387 -32.60 6.53 51.83
CA LYS A 387 -33.48 7.14 50.79
C LYS A 387 -34.84 7.45 51.47
N PRO A 388 -35.82 8.17 50.86
CA PRO A 388 -35.78 9.19 49.79
C PRO A 388 -36.68 10.44 50.07
N GLY A 389 -36.71 11.41 49.15
CA GLY A 389 -37.67 12.54 49.16
C GLY A 389 -38.30 12.85 47.79
N ALA A 390 -39.64 12.98 47.79
CA ALA A 390 -40.59 13.31 46.72
C ALA A 390 -40.16 14.38 45.67
N ARG A 391 -40.48 14.31 44.35
CA ARG A 391 -41.68 13.91 43.55
C ARG A 391 -42.66 15.07 43.25
N THR A 392 -42.57 15.62 42.04
CA THR A 392 -43.69 16.27 41.31
C THR A 392 -43.95 15.55 39.98
N LYS A 393 -45.17 15.68 39.43
CA LYS A 393 -45.76 14.82 38.40
C LYS A 393 -46.82 15.62 37.59
N PRO A 394 -47.41 15.12 36.49
CA PRO A 394 -46.92 15.32 35.12
C PRO A 394 -47.95 16.02 34.19
N SER A 395 -47.56 16.39 32.97
CA SER A 395 -48.51 16.86 31.93
C SER A 395 -48.43 16.08 30.60
N LYS A 396 -49.44 15.24 30.41
CA LYS A 396 -50.16 14.86 29.17
C LYS A 396 -49.39 14.47 27.89
N GLN A 397 -49.68 13.25 27.43
CA GLN A 397 -49.46 12.76 26.07
C GLN A 397 -50.47 13.35 25.08
N ALA A 398 -50.08 13.43 23.81
CA ALA A 398 -50.98 13.33 22.67
C ALA A 398 -50.37 12.35 21.64
N LYS A 399 -51.19 11.47 21.05
CA LYS A 399 -50.85 10.66 19.85
C LYS A 399 -51.67 11.18 18.65
N PRO A 400 -51.76 10.48 17.50
CA PRO A 400 -51.08 10.91 16.27
C PRO A 400 -52.04 11.33 15.15
N HIS A 401 -51.58 12.13 14.18
CA HIS A 401 -52.41 12.49 13.02
C HIS A 401 -51.83 12.07 11.66
N ALA A 402 -52.64 11.24 11.00
CA ALA A 402 -52.99 11.26 9.58
C ALA A 402 -51.90 11.44 8.50
N ARG A 403 -51.48 10.29 7.96
CA ARG A 403 -51.25 9.99 6.54
C ARG A 403 -51.94 10.94 5.53
N THR A 404 -51.17 11.61 4.68
CA THR A 404 -51.60 12.07 3.35
C THR A 404 -50.95 11.23 2.25
N LYS A 405 -51.65 11.05 1.12
CA LYS A 405 -51.21 10.28 -0.07
C LYS A 405 -51.05 11.24 -1.28
N PRO A 406 -50.42 10.81 -2.40
CA PRO A 406 -49.52 11.69 -3.17
C PRO A 406 -50.19 12.51 -4.28
N SER A 407 -49.54 13.62 -4.66
CA SER A 407 -49.87 14.42 -5.84
C SER A 407 -48.73 14.46 -6.87
N LYS A 408 -48.99 13.75 -7.98
CA LYS A 408 -48.55 14.00 -9.38
C LYS A 408 -47.05 14.22 -9.72
N GLN A 409 -46.62 13.45 -10.72
CA GLN A 409 -45.35 13.61 -11.44
C GLN A 409 -45.22 14.99 -12.11
N ALA A 410 -44.01 15.53 -12.10
CA ALA A 410 -43.51 16.43 -13.15
C ALA A 410 -42.45 15.68 -13.99
N LYS A 411 -42.43 15.94 -15.30
CA LYS A 411 -41.47 15.35 -16.27
C LYS A 411 -40.12 16.10 -16.23
N PRO A 412 -39.03 15.50 -16.74
CA PRO A 412 -37.70 16.11 -16.66
C PRO A 412 -37.54 17.29 -17.63
N ASP A 413 -36.90 18.36 -17.15
CA ASP A 413 -36.62 19.55 -17.95
C ASP A 413 -35.49 19.36 -18.96
N ALA A 414 -35.57 20.14 -20.04
CA ALA A 414 -34.87 19.88 -21.28
C ALA A 414 -33.44 20.46 -21.37
N ARG A 415 -32.60 19.71 -22.08
CA ARG A 415 -31.39 20.14 -22.81
C ARG A 415 -31.36 21.63 -23.18
N THR A 416 -30.44 22.38 -22.59
CA THR A 416 -29.98 23.67 -23.16
C THR A 416 -29.01 23.41 -24.32
N LYS A 417 -29.21 24.11 -25.44
CA LYS A 417 -28.35 24.01 -26.65
C LYS A 417 -27.14 24.97 -26.54
N PRO A 418 -26.00 24.65 -27.18
CA PRO A 418 -24.82 25.51 -27.17
C PRO A 418 -24.95 26.72 -28.13
N SER A 419 -24.28 27.82 -27.80
CA SER A 419 -24.20 29.03 -28.62
C SER A 419 -23.14 28.93 -29.73
N LYS A 420 -23.51 29.47 -30.90
CA LYS A 420 -22.64 29.88 -32.02
C LYS A 420 -21.74 31.04 -31.57
N GLN A 421 -20.61 31.43 -32.19
CA GLN A 421 -19.70 30.85 -33.21
C GLN A 421 -18.58 31.89 -33.46
N ALA A 422 -17.32 31.49 -33.71
CA ALA A 422 -16.30 32.39 -34.29
C ALA A 422 -15.26 31.59 -35.11
N LYS A 423 -14.82 32.16 -36.24
CA LYS A 423 -13.81 31.58 -37.16
C LYS A 423 -12.41 32.16 -36.87
N PRO A 424 -11.31 31.52 -37.31
CA PRO A 424 -9.96 32.08 -37.23
C PRO A 424 -9.61 32.96 -38.43
N ASP A 425 -8.94 34.09 -38.18
CA ASP A 425 -8.36 34.96 -39.21
C ASP A 425 -6.84 34.81 -39.33
N ALA A 426 -6.28 35.25 -40.46
CA ALA A 426 -4.94 34.93 -40.90
C ALA A 426 -3.91 36.07 -40.74
N ARG A 427 -2.72 35.70 -40.24
CA ARG A 427 -1.37 36.07 -40.72
C ARG A 427 -1.01 37.56 -40.92
N THR A 428 0.06 37.99 -40.26
CA THR A 428 1.02 38.99 -40.82
C THR A 428 2.46 38.74 -40.31
N LYS A 429 3.45 39.26 -41.05
CA LYS A 429 4.92 39.10 -40.91
C LYS A 429 5.52 40.48 -40.53
N PRO A 430 6.78 40.65 -40.00
CA PRO A 430 8.01 40.31 -40.76
C PRO A 430 9.35 39.99 -39.97
N SER A 431 10.31 39.45 -40.75
CA SER A 431 11.81 39.57 -40.79
C SER A 431 12.66 40.19 -39.65
N LYS A 432 13.97 39.90 -39.42
CA LYS A 432 15.09 39.39 -40.28
C LYS A 432 16.14 38.53 -39.51
N GLN A 433 16.78 37.61 -40.26
CA GLN A 433 18.19 37.11 -40.26
C GLN A 433 19.09 37.07 -39.00
N ALA A 434 19.69 35.89 -38.77
CA ALA A 434 21.15 35.67 -38.71
C ALA A 434 21.51 34.26 -39.26
N LYS A 435 22.74 34.07 -39.79
CA LYS A 435 23.19 32.84 -40.50
C LYS A 435 23.88 31.83 -39.56
N PRO A 436 24.09 30.58 -40.00
CA PRO A 436 25.46 30.17 -40.38
C PRO A 436 25.56 29.70 -41.85
N GLY A 437 26.76 29.79 -42.42
CA GLY A 437 27.02 29.53 -43.85
C GLY A 437 27.42 28.09 -44.17
N ALA A 438 27.21 27.70 -45.43
CA ALA A 438 27.77 26.48 -46.00
C ALA A 438 29.23 26.69 -46.46
N GLN A 439 30.06 25.65 -46.35
CA GLN A 439 31.36 25.56 -47.02
C GLN A 439 31.26 24.62 -48.22
N THR A 440 31.83 25.03 -49.36
CA THR A 440 32.00 24.21 -50.56
C THR A 440 33.47 23.96 -50.87
N LYS A 441 33.81 22.67 -50.97
CA LYS A 441 34.89 22.02 -51.76
C LYS A 441 36.06 22.86 -52.29
N THR A 442 37.27 22.38 -52.01
CA THR A 442 38.33 22.14 -53.03
C THR A 442 39.14 20.89 -52.68
N SER A 443 39.93 20.39 -53.64
CA SER A 443 40.47 19.03 -53.70
C SER A 443 42.00 18.97 -53.74
N LYS A 444 42.58 17.82 -53.31
CA LYS A 444 43.77 17.10 -53.83
C LYS A 444 44.01 15.84 -52.96
N GLN A 445 44.05 14.63 -53.55
CA GLN A 445 45.26 13.83 -53.89
C GLN A 445 46.13 13.40 -52.68
N ALA A 446 46.59 12.15 -52.52
CA ALA A 446 46.45 10.93 -53.34
C ALA A 446 46.84 9.64 -52.54
N THR A 447 46.38 8.46 -53.02
CA THR A 447 46.98 7.09 -52.89
C THR A 447 47.28 6.52 -51.47
N PHE A 448 47.45 5.20 -51.20
CA PHE A 448 47.82 4.02 -52.02
C PHE A 448 47.38 2.70 -51.33
N GLY A 449 46.93 1.69 -52.11
CA GLY A 449 46.93 0.22 -51.77
C GLY A 449 46.15 -0.29 -50.53
N SER A 450 45.86 -1.60 -50.38
CA SER A 450 45.84 -2.72 -51.33
C SER A 450 44.98 -3.89 -50.78
N ARG A 451 44.45 -4.75 -51.65
CA ARG A 451 43.76 -6.01 -51.28
C ARG A 451 44.76 -7.17 -51.12
N ARG A 452 44.49 -8.09 -50.17
CA ARG A 452 44.51 -9.59 -50.29
C ARG A 452 44.27 -10.20 -48.87
N LYS A 453 43.41 -11.23 -48.64
CA LYS A 453 43.46 -12.65 -49.08
C LYS A 453 44.81 -13.31 -48.69
N LEU A 454 44.92 -14.21 -47.71
CA LEU A 454 44.67 -15.67 -47.71
C LEU A 454 45.91 -16.31 -46.99
N ASP A 455 45.94 -17.50 -46.38
CA ASP A 455 44.92 -18.47 -45.92
C ASP A 455 45.53 -19.43 -44.86
N THR A 456 44.74 -20.36 -44.31
CA THR A 456 45.13 -21.69 -43.74
C THR A 456 46.42 -21.85 -42.91
N LYS A 457 46.30 -22.38 -41.69
CA LYS A 457 46.74 -23.76 -41.35
C LYS A 457 46.51 -24.13 -39.88
N THR A 458 45.73 -25.19 -39.71
CA THR A 458 45.92 -26.28 -38.74
C THR A 458 47.26 -26.33 -37.99
N ASN A 459 47.19 -26.51 -36.67
CA ASN A 459 48.08 -27.45 -36.00
C ASN A 459 47.33 -28.28 -34.94
N ARG A 460 47.62 -29.59 -34.89
CA ARG A 460 47.13 -30.57 -33.91
C ARG A 460 48.33 -31.05 -33.12
N THR A 461 48.24 -31.07 -31.79
CA THR A 461 49.03 -31.91 -30.88
C THR A 461 48.34 -31.76 -29.52
N ARG A 462 47.56 -32.73 -29.03
CA ARG A 462 47.90 -34.04 -28.43
C ARG A 462 48.53 -33.96 -27.04
N ASP A 463 47.90 -34.73 -26.16
CA ASP A 463 48.46 -35.55 -25.09
C ASP A 463 48.73 -34.96 -23.69
N ARG A 464 47.94 -35.53 -22.75
CA ARG A 464 48.31 -36.14 -21.45
C ARG A 464 48.22 -35.35 -20.14
N ASP A 465 47.51 -36.01 -19.22
CA ASP A 465 47.84 -36.32 -17.83
C ASP A 465 48.21 -35.18 -16.87
N SER A 466 47.23 -34.76 -16.05
CA SER A 466 47.27 -34.79 -14.56
C SER A 466 45.90 -34.45 -13.97
#